data_AF-A0A0D2ZUA3-F1
#
_entry.id   AF-A0A0D2ZUA3-F1
#
_cell.length_a   1.000
_cell.length_b   1.000
_cell.length_c   1.000
_cell.angle_alpha   90.00
_cell.angle_beta   90.00
_cell.angle_gamma   90.00
#
_symmetry.space_group_name_H-M   'P 1'
#
loop_
_entity.id
_entity.type
_entity.pdbx_description
1 polymer ?
#
loop_
_entity_poly.entity_id
_entity_poly.type
_entity_poly.pdbx_seq_one_letter_code
_entity_poly.pdbx_strand_id
1 'polypeptide(L)'
;KSSLGSPVSRKQSVRNSTKKPWNTKQINAWKTVWQENKRPRYINGTVWEQLIVHWEKDGTAATSRKSSKNRKSDRGGRDVYVPNLGVCSMSSKEDQLIEANDGNPVDRLQLIKEAHTNKKTGQIQDAVIRSVVDLVETQKEALLSSQPLSNDGDSTGASTNMFRLQVNEMVEKAVPKRKGGRLVGFARRASSYPASSLQVVYTDPMILEQLQNKDERIVTLEEQNATILAQLESQKKTNAEILEKLDRLLTSGS
;
A
#
# COMPACT_ATOMS: atom_id res chain seq x y z
N LYS A 1 -9.88 -57.36 -5.90
CA LYS A 1 -10.05 -56.11 -5.14
C LYS A 1 -9.97 -54.95 -6.12
N SER A 2 -11.13 -54.45 -6.49
CA SER A 2 -11.36 -53.24 -7.28
C SER A 2 -10.91 -52.01 -6.50
N SER A 3 -10.17 -51.11 -7.14
CA SER A 3 -10.07 -49.71 -6.71
C SER A 3 -10.06 -48.83 -7.96
N LEU A 4 -11.21 -48.20 -8.18
CA LEU A 4 -11.50 -47.26 -9.25
C LEU A 4 -10.75 -45.95 -8.96
N GLY A 5 -9.76 -45.63 -9.79
CA GLY A 5 -9.20 -44.28 -9.86
C GLY A 5 -10.10 -43.41 -10.72
N SER A 6 -10.94 -42.58 -10.10
CA SER A 6 -11.73 -41.54 -10.79
C SER A 6 -10.82 -40.55 -11.53
N PRO A 7 -11.00 -40.29 -12.83
CA PRO A 7 -10.30 -39.21 -13.50
C PRO A 7 -10.95 -37.87 -13.12
N VAL A 8 -10.19 -37.02 -12.42
CA VAL A 8 -10.57 -35.64 -12.09
C VAL A 8 -10.77 -34.89 -13.41
N SER A 9 -12.03 -34.65 -13.76
CA SER A 9 -12.43 -33.78 -14.87
C SER A 9 -11.90 -32.36 -14.64
N ARG A 10 -10.76 -32.05 -15.26
CA ARG A 10 -10.23 -30.70 -15.39
C ARG A 10 -11.22 -29.89 -16.25
N LYS A 11 -12.17 -29.20 -15.60
CA LYS A 11 -13.01 -28.20 -16.29
C LYS A 11 -12.09 -27.13 -16.87
N GLN A 12 -11.78 -27.24 -18.15
CA GLN A 12 -11.22 -26.15 -18.93
C GLN A 12 -12.26 -25.02 -18.94
N SER A 13 -12.04 -24.03 -18.08
CA SER A 13 -12.72 -22.74 -18.20
C SER A 13 -12.20 -22.08 -19.47
N VAL A 14 -12.90 -22.30 -20.59
CA VAL A 14 -12.71 -21.57 -21.83
C VAL A 14 -13.08 -20.11 -21.52
N ARG A 15 -12.08 -19.30 -21.20
CA ARG A 15 -12.22 -17.85 -21.15
C ARG A 15 -12.45 -17.38 -22.59
N ASN A 16 -13.72 -17.23 -22.97
CA ASN A 16 -14.08 -16.56 -24.20
C ASN A 16 -13.50 -15.14 -24.17
N SER A 17 -12.48 -14.91 -24.99
CA SER A 17 -11.88 -13.61 -25.25
C SER A 17 -12.95 -12.67 -25.80
N THR A 18 -13.43 -11.74 -24.97
CA THR A 18 -14.38 -10.71 -25.41
C THR A 18 -13.64 -9.59 -26.12
N LYS A 19 -13.08 -9.86 -27.31
CA LYS A 19 -12.95 -8.80 -28.32
C LYS A 19 -14.38 -8.41 -28.66
N LYS A 20 -14.84 -7.21 -28.26
CA LYS A 20 -16.16 -6.74 -28.67
C LYS A 20 -16.20 -6.69 -30.19
N PRO A 21 -17.06 -7.47 -30.87
CA PRO A 21 -17.13 -7.44 -32.32
C PRO A 21 -17.56 -6.04 -32.77
N TRP A 22 -17.02 -5.59 -33.91
CA TRP A 22 -17.27 -4.27 -34.49
C TRP A 22 -18.78 -3.94 -34.63
N ASN A 23 -19.60 -4.99 -34.71
CA ASN A 23 -21.06 -4.97 -34.80
C ASN A 23 -21.82 -4.49 -33.54
N THR A 24 -21.16 -4.24 -32.40
CA THR A 24 -21.86 -3.95 -31.13
C THR A 24 -22.68 -2.63 -31.19
N LYS A 25 -22.17 -1.60 -31.88
CA LYS A 25 -22.90 -0.32 -32.03
C LYS A 25 -24.15 -0.49 -32.88
N GLN A 26 -24.03 -1.24 -33.97
CA GLN A 26 -25.12 -1.51 -34.90
C GLN A 26 -26.21 -2.38 -34.26
N ILE A 27 -25.83 -3.42 -33.51
CA ILE A 27 -26.77 -4.25 -32.75
C ILE A 27 -27.54 -3.41 -31.72
N ASN A 28 -26.88 -2.49 -31.02
CA ASN A 28 -27.57 -1.58 -30.08
C ASN A 28 -28.53 -0.63 -30.80
N ALA A 29 -28.15 -0.08 -31.96
CA ALA A 29 -29.03 0.76 -32.76
C ALA A 29 -30.27 -0.02 -33.24
N TRP A 30 -30.09 -1.25 -33.71
CA TRP A 30 -31.19 -2.14 -34.09
C TRP A 30 -32.09 -2.51 -32.90
N LYS A 31 -31.53 -2.67 -31.70
CA LYS A 31 -32.29 -2.92 -30.48
C LYS A 31 -33.19 -1.72 -30.10
N THR A 32 -32.72 -0.50 -30.30
CA THR A 32 -33.55 0.70 -30.09
C THR A 32 -34.70 0.74 -31.09
N VAL A 33 -34.45 0.44 -32.36
CA VAL A 33 -35.48 0.38 -33.41
C VAL A 33 -36.52 -0.71 -33.12
N TRP A 34 -36.08 -1.87 -32.62
CA TRP A 34 -36.97 -2.93 -32.14
C TRP A 34 -37.88 -2.47 -31.01
N GLN A 35 -37.36 -1.72 -30.04
CA GLN A 35 -38.14 -1.17 -28.91
C GLN A 35 -39.22 -0.17 -29.35
N GLU A 36 -39.03 0.48 -30.51
CA GLU A 36 -40.04 1.33 -31.15
C GLU A 36 -41.03 0.54 -32.02
N ASN A 37 -41.00 -0.80 -31.97
CA ASN A 37 -41.78 -1.71 -32.82
C ASN A 37 -41.52 -1.52 -34.32
N LYS A 38 -40.30 -1.13 -34.70
CA LYS A 38 -39.88 -0.92 -36.10
C LYS A 38 -38.84 -1.95 -36.52
N ARG A 39 -38.65 -2.12 -37.83
CA ARG A 39 -37.60 -2.94 -38.43
C ARG A 39 -36.50 -2.07 -39.07
N PRO A 40 -35.20 -2.31 -38.77
CA PRO A 40 -34.09 -1.62 -39.42
C PRO A 40 -34.06 -1.80 -40.94
N ARG A 41 -33.64 -0.77 -41.67
CA ARG A 41 -33.69 -0.73 -43.14
C ARG A 41 -32.77 -1.75 -43.85
N TYR A 42 -31.62 -2.06 -43.28
CA TYR A 42 -30.57 -2.89 -43.91
C TYR A 42 -30.20 -4.11 -43.07
N ILE A 43 -31.20 -4.92 -42.71
CA ILE A 43 -30.99 -6.17 -41.97
C ILE A 43 -31.63 -7.36 -42.69
N ASN A 44 -30.88 -8.46 -42.77
CA ASN A 44 -31.39 -9.75 -43.23
C ASN A 44 -32.54 -10.21 -42.32
N GLY A 45 -33.66 -10.68 -42.91
CA GLY A 45 -34.87 -11.04 -42.16
C GLY A 45 -34.64 -12.15 -41.14
N THR A 46 -33.92 -13.20 -41.51
CA THR A 46 -33.61 -14.32 -40.62
C THR A 46 -32.76 -13.88 -39.42
N VAL A 47 -31.78 -12.99 -39.65
CA VAL A 47 -30.96 -12.43 -38.57
C VAL A 47 -31.81 -11.55 -37.64
N TRP A 48 -32.74 -10.78 -38.19
CA TRP A 48 -33.66 -9.94 -37.42
C TRP A 48 -34.57 -10.77 -36.52
N GLU A 49 -35.20 -11.82 -37.04
CA GLU A 49 -36.05 -12.75 -36.27
C GLU A 49 -35.27 -13.42 -35.14
N GLN A 50 -34.05 -13.91 -35.43
CA GLN A 50 -33.18 -14.48 -34.40
C GLN A 50 -32.81 -13.48 -33.30
N LEU A 51 -32.60 -12.20 -33.65
CA LEU A 51 -32.32 -11.14 -32.69
C LEU A 51 -33.53 -10.81 -31.82
N ILE A 52 -34.74 -10.79 -32.40
CA ILE A 52 -35.99 -10.62 -31.64
C ILE A 52 -36.11 -11.73 -30.60
N VAL A 53 -36.00 -13.00 -31.03
CA VAL A 53 -36.06 -14.17 -30.12
C VAL A 53 -35.01 -14.06 -29.01
N HIS A 54 -33.80 -13.61 -29.34
CA HIS A 54 -32.73 -13.41 -28.36
C HIS A 54 -33.06 -12.30 -27.34
N TRP A 55 -33.66 -11.19 -27.79
CA TRP A 55 -34.02 -10.05 -26.92
C TRP A 55 -35.27 -10.28 -26.08
N GLU A 56 -36.23 -11.07 -26.58
CA GLU A 56 -37.44 -11.48 -25.86
C GLU A 56 -37.17 -12.49 -24.76
N LYS A 57 -36.08 -13.28 -24.87
CA LYS A 57 -35.68 -14.22 -23.83
C LYS A 57 -35.48 -13.49 -22.48
N ASP A 58 -36.23 -13.91 -21.46
CA ASP A 58 -36.24 -13.28 -20.12
C ASP A 58 -34.85 -13.13 -19.49
N GLY A 59 -33.97 -14.12 -19.69
CA GLY A 59 -32.59 -14.09 -19.21
C GLY A 59 -31.76 -12.96 -19.83
N THR A 60 -31.97 -12.67 -21.12
CA THR A 60 -31.31 -11.57 -21.83
C THR A 60 -31.85 -10.23 -21.34
N ALA A 61 -33.17 -10.09 -21.22
CA ALA A 61 -33.82 -8.88 -20.74
C ALA A 61 -33.41 -8.54 -19.28
N ALA A 62 -33.37 -9.53 -18.40
CA ALA A 62 -32.92 -9.37 -17.01
C ALA A 62 -31.44 -8.94 -16.94
N THR A 63 -30.57 -9.58 -17.72
CA THR A 63 -29.13 -9.23 -17.77
C THR A 63 -28.92 -7.81 -18.31
N SER A 64 -29.65 -7.43 -19.36
CA SER A 64 -29.61 -6.09 -19.95
C SER A 64 -30.08 -5.03 -18.95
N ARG A 65 -31.19 -5.25 -18.25
CA ARG A 65 -31.71 -4.36 -17.20
C ARG A 65 -30.71 -4.19 -16.06
N LYS A 66 -30.14 -5.30 -15.57
CA LYS A 66 -29.11 -5.28 -14.53
C LYS A 66 -27.86 -4.52 -14.96
N SER A 67 -27.35 -4.76 -16.17
CA SER A 67 -26.21 -4.02 -16.70
C SER A 67 -26.50 -2.54 -16.89
N SER A 68 -27.70 -2.17 -17.32
CA SER A 68 -28.12 -0.77 -17.46
C SER A 68 -28.17 -0.08 -16.10
N LYS A 69 -28.81 -0.70 -15.10
CA LYS A 69 -28.86 -0.21 -13.72
C LYS A 69 -27.45 -0.01 -13.14
N ASN A 70 -26.54 -0.95 -13.37
CA ASN A 70 -25.14 -0.84 -12.90
C ASN A 70 -24.34 0.26 -13.62
N ARG A 71 -24.69 0.62 -14.87
CA ARG A 71 -24.01 1.71 -15.60
C ARG A 71 -24.51 3.09 -15.19
N LYS A 72 -25.80 3.20 -14.85
CA LYS A 72 -26.46 4.45 -14.42
C LYS A 72 -26.57 4.58 -12.90
N SER A 73 -26.01 3.64 -12.14
CA SER A 73 -26.05 3.71 -10.67
C SER A 73 -25.29 4.93 -10.20
N ASP A 74 -25.87 5.65 -9.25
CA ASP A 74 -25.16 6.68 -8.51
C ASP A 74 -23.91 6.06 -7.86
N ARG A 75 -22.80 6.79 -7.95
CA ARG A 75 -21.52 6.41 -7.36
C ARG A 75 -21.33 6.98 -5.96
N GLY A 76 -22.36 7.62 -5.41
CA GLY A 76 -22.35 8.25 -4.09
C GLY A 76 -21.48 9.49 -4.10
N GLY A 77 -21.67 10.37 -5.08
CA GLY A 77 -20.87 11.58 -5.26
C GLY A 77 -19.40 11.36 -5.65
N ARG A 78 -19.00 10.11 -5.90
CA ARG A 78 -17.64 9.77 -6.35
C ARG A 78 -17.56 9.85 -7.87
N ASP A 79 -16.69 10.73 -8.34
CA ASP A 79 -16.43 10.91 -9.76
C ASP A 79 -15.91 9.63 -10.43
N VAL A 80 -15.89 9.63 -11.76
CA VAL A 80 -15.29 8.55 -12.54
C VAL A 80 -13.83 8.39 -12.11
N TYR A 81 -13.42 7.16 -11.76
CA TYR A 81 -12.02 6.85 -11.53
C TYR A 81 -11.22 7.16 -12.81
N VAL A 82 -10.34 8.17 -12.76
CA VAL A 82 -9.46 8.56 -13.86
C VAL A 82 -8.03 8.17 -13.51
N PRO A 83 -7.47 7.12 -14.14
CA PRO A 83 -6.05 6.84 -14.02
C PRO A 83 -5.27 7.86 -14.88
N ASN A 84 -4.36 8.62 -14.26
CA ASN A 84 -3.54 9.62 -14.95
C ASN A 84 -2.22 9.04 -15.53
N LEU A 85 -2.06 7.72 -15.43
CA LEU A 85 -0.88 6.98 -15.91
C LEU A 85 -0.83 6.74 -17.42
N GLY A 86 -1.89 7.08 -18.16
CA GLY A 86 -1.98 6.78 -19.59
C GLY A 86 -1.90 5.26 -19.84
N VAL A 87 -0.97 4.85 -20.71
CA VAL A 87 -0.74 3.42 -21.07
C VAL A 87 0.18 2.72 -20.05
N CYS A 88 0.67 3.42 -19.03
CA CYS A 88 1.53 2.85 -18.00
C CYS A 88 0.70 2.13 -16.93
N SER A 89 1.20 0.98 -16.48
CA SER A 89 0.62 0.27 -15.33
C SER A 89 1.14 0.88 -14.01
N MET A 90 0.40 0.72 -12.91
CA MET A 90 0.87 1.12 -11.57
C MET A 90 2.23 0.49 -11.22
N SER A 91 2.41 -0.80 -11.55
CA SER A 91 3.66 -1.52 -11.29
C SER A 91 4.81 -0.96 -12.11
N SER A 92 4.59 -0.71 -13.41
CA SER A 92 5.58 -0.09 -14.28
C SER A 92 5.96 1.32 -13.82
N LYS A 93 5.00 2.09 -13.28
CA LYS A 93 5.28 3.41 -12.70
C LYS A 93 6.09 3.30 -11.41
N GLU A 94 5.82 2.31 -10.58
CA GLU A 94 6.62 2.05 -9.37
C GLU A 94 8.06 1.71 -9.72
N ASP A 95 8.28 0.83 -10.70
CA ASP A 95 9.63 0.46 -11.15
C ASP A 95 10.38 1.68 -11.72
N GLN A 96 9.69 2.56 -12.48
CA GLN A 96 10.25 3.85 -12.94
C GLN A 96 10.64 4.78 -11.78
N LEU A 97 9.85 4.80 -10.71
CA LEU A 97 10.14 5.64 -9.54
C LEU A 97 11.32 5.10 -8.74
N ILE A 98 11.47 3.77 -8.67
CA ILE A 98 12.62 3.12 -8.04
C ILE A 98 13.89 3.41 -8.84
N GLU A 99 13.84 3.28 -10.17
CA GLU A 99 14.96 3.60 -11.05
C GLU A 99 15.37 5.08 -10.94
N ALA A 100 14.40 6.00 -10.91
CA ALA A 100 14.66 7.43 -10.72
C ALA A 100 15.19 7.80 -9.31
N ASN A 101 15.08 6.88 -8.35
CA ASN A 101 15.54 7.05 -6.98
C ASN A 101 16.83 6.26 -6.71
N ASP A 102 17.67 6.08 -7.73
CA ASP A 102 18.93 5.33 -7.68
C ASP A 102 18.76 3.87 -7.20
N GLY A 103 17.63 3.25 -7.56
CA GLY A 103 17.28 1.90 -7.13
C GLY A 103 16.67 1.82 -5.74
N ASN A 104 16.48 2.95 -5.04
CA ASN A 104 15.88 2.94 -3.72
C ASN A 104 14.35 2.74 -3.79
N PRO A 105 13.81 1.82 -2.98
CA PRO A 105 12.37 1.52 -2.94
C PRO A 105 11.54 2.74 -2.50
N VAL A 106 10.52 3.06 -3.28
CA VAL A 106 9.61 4.19 -3.06
C VAL A 106 8.44 3.80 -2.17
N ASP A 107 7.98 4.71 -1.32
CA ASP A 107 6.81 4.48 -0.48
C ASP A 107 5.49 4.51 -1.29
N ARG A 108 4.44 3.88 -0.74
CA ARG A 108 3.15 3.75 -1.41
C ARG A 108 2.41 5.08 -1.53
N LEU A 109 2.68 6.03 -0.64
CA LEU A 109 2.06 7.35 -0.68
C LEU A 109 2.56 8.11 -1.91
N GLN A 110 3.87 8.13 -2.13
CA GLN A 110 4.50 8.72 -3.30
C GLN A 110 4.02 8.06 -4.59
N LEU A 111 3.90 6.72 -4.61
CA LEU A 111 3.38 6.00 -5.76
C LEU A 111 1.94 6.40 -6.11
N ILE A 112 1.04 6.51 -5.12
CA ILE A 112 -0.34 6.97 -5.35
C ILE A 112 -0.35 8.40 -5.89
N LYS A 113 0.41 9.31 -5.25
CA LYS A 113 0.45 10.72 -5.65
C LYS A 113 0.86 10.84 -7.12
N GLU A 114 1.95 10.18 -7.50
CA GLU A 114 2.44 10.17 -8.88
C GLU A 114 1.45 9.54 -9.88
N ALA A 115 0.75 8.49 -9.47
CA ALA A 115 -0.19 7.80 -10.34
C ALA A 115 -1.50 8.55 -10.57
N HIS A 116 -1.93 9.30 -9.57
CA HIS A 116 -3.23 9.96 -9.55
C HIS A 116 -3.19 11.47 -9.74
N THR A 117 -2.00 12.08 -9.70
CA THR A 117 -1.84 13.50 -10.01
C THR A 117 -1.93 13.72 -11.52
N ASN A 118 -2.79 14.65 -11.92
CA ASN A 118 -2.88 15.07 -13.31
C ASN A 118 -1.68 15.96 -13.64
N LYS A 119 -0.87 15.58 -14.63
CA LYS A 119 0.33 16.34 -15.04
C LYS A 119 0.05 17.76 -15.54
N LYS A 120 -1.16 18.04 -16.05
CA LYS A 120 -1.55 19.36 -16.55
C LYS A 120 -2.05 20.28 -15.44
N THR A 121 -2.82 19.73 -14.48
CA THR A 121 -3.45 20.54 -13.42
C THR A 121 -2.71 20.46 -12.09
N GLY A 122 -1.77 19.53 -11.92
CA GLY A 122 -1.05 19.29 -10.67
C GLY A 122 -1.92 18.72 -9.54
N GLN A 123 -3.18 18.35 -9.81
CA GLN A 123 -4.14 17.95 -8.79
C GLN A 123 -4.59 16.50 -8.95
N ILE A 124 -4.85 15.84 -7.82
CA ILE A 124 -5.49 14.52 -7.77
C ILE A 124 -6.99 14.71 -7.99
N GLN A 125 -7.52 14.22 -9.11
CA GLN A 125 -8.94 14.41 -9.46
C GLN A 125 -9.88 13.42 -8.75
N ASP A 126 -9.40 12.22 -8.45
CA ASP A 126 -10.19 11.20 -7.75
C ASP A 126 -10.37 11.60 -6.28
N ALA A 127 -11.61 11.94 -5.90
CA ALA A 127 -11.94 12.41 -4.57
C ALA A 127 -11.59 11.40 -3.45
N VAL A 128 -11.72 10.10 -3.72
CA VAL A 128 -11.39 9.05 -2.74
C VAL A 128 -9.88 9.01 -2.54
N ILE A 129 -9.12 9.02 -3.63
CA ILE A 129 -7.67 9.00 -3.55
C ILE A 129 -7.14 10.29 -2.91
N ARG A 130 -7.74 11.44 -3.22
CA ARG A 130 -7.40 12.72 -2.59
C ARG A 130 -7.55 12.64 -1.06
N SER A 131 -8.72 12.19 -0.58
CA SER A 131 -8.94 12.04 0.88
C SER A 131 -7.97 11.07 1.56
N VAL A 132 -7.54 10.02 0.85
CA VAL A 132 -6.56 9.06 1.37
C VAL A 132 -5.18 9.69 1.48
N VAL A 133 -4.75 10.43 0.45
CA VAL A 133 -3.46 11.13 0.45
C VAL A 133 -3.43 12.15 1.58
N ASP A 134 -4.44 13.00 1.70
CA ASP A 134 -4.51 14.04 2.74
C ASP A 134 -4.43 13.43 4.15
N LEU A 135 -5.15 12.32 4.39
CA LEU A 135 -5.15 11.62 5.68
C LEU A 135 -3.77 11.04 6.00
N VAL A 136 -3.14 10.36 5.05
CA VAL A 136 -1.84 9.71 5.28
C VAL A 136 -0.73 10.75 5.41
N GLU A 137 -0.78 11.85 4.66
CA GLU A 137 0.16 12.96 4.82
C GLU A 137 0.08 13.56 6.23
N THR A 138 -1.13 13.84 6.71
CA THR A 138 -1.36 14.32 8.08
C THR A 138 -0.78 13.36 9.13
N GLN A 139 -1.01 12.05 8.96
CA GLN A 139 -0.48 11.04 9.89
C GLN A 139 1.06 10.94 9.80
N LYS A 140 1.61 11.02 8.58
CA LYS A 140 3.05 11.01 8.34
C LYS A 140 3.75 12.19 9.01
N GLU A 141 3.17 13.39 8.94
CA GLU A 141 3.69 14.58 9.62
C GLU A 141 3.67 14.43 11.15
N ALA A 142 2.59 13.88 11.71
CA ALA A 142 2.52 13.58 13.14
C ALA A 142 3.56 12.55 13.60
N LEU A 143 3.84 11.53 12.78
CA LEU A 143 4.91 10.55 13.05
C LEU A 143 6.29 11.19 13.02
N LEU A 144 6.58 12.06 12.04
CA LEU A 144 7.85 12.78 11.98
C LEU A 144 8.03 13.71 13.19
N SER A 145 6.95 14.37 13.63
CA SER A 145 6.98 15.26 14.78
C SER A 145 7.17 14.54 16.13
N SER A 146 6.91 13.23 16.20
CA SER A 146 7.04 12.43 17.43
C SER A 146 8.36 11.66 17.52
N GLN A 147 9.21 11.75 16.50
CA GLN A 147 10.49 11.04 16.44
C GLN A 147 11.59 11.83 17.18
N PRO A 148 12.29 11.24 18.17
CA PRO A 148 13.40 11.92 18.84
C PRO A 148 14.59 12.09 17.86
N LEU A 149 15.19 13.29 17.87
CA LEU A 149 16.44 13.59 17.16
C LEU A 149 17.58 12.75 17.76
N SER A 150 17.76 11.51 17.29
CA SER A 150 18.96 10.72 17.59
C SER A 150 20.07 11.15 16.63
N ASN A 151 21.19 11.60 17.20
CA ASN A 151 22.30 12.23 16.50
C ASN A 151 23.45 11.26 16.17
N ASP A 152 23.16 9.95 16.14
CA ASP A 152 24.18 8.92 15.93
C ASP A 152 24.23 8.48 14.46
N GLY A 153 25.30 8.90 13.79
CA GLY A 153 25.48 8.90 12.32
C GLY A 153 25.69 7.56 11.63
N ASP A 154 25.17 6.44 12.15
CA ASP A 154 25.37 5.10 11.54
C ASP A 154 24.09 4.26 11.35
N SER A 155 22.90 4.81 11.67
CA SER A 155 21.61 4.09 11.61
C SER A 155 20.60 4.64 10.58
N THR A 156 21.09 5.39 9.58
CA THR A 156 20.23 6.10 8.61
C THR A 156 19.41 5.14 7.75
N GLY A 157 19.99 4.04 7.27
CA GLY A 157 19.33 3.12 6.34
C GLY A 157 18.22 2.26 6.95
N ALA A 158 18.39 1.78 8.18
CA ALA A 158 17.39 0.95 8.86
C ALA A 158 16.17 1.80 9.32
N SER A 159 16.42 3.01 9.81
CA SER A 159 15.39 3.97 10.22
C SER A 159 14.51 4.38 9.03
N THR A 160 15.09 4.71 7.87
CA THR A 160 14.33 5.06 6.66
C THR A 160 13.47 3.90 6.16
N ASN A 161 13.98 2.66 6.21
CA ASN A 161 13.21 1.48 5.81
C ASN A 161 12.03 1.21 6.76
N MET A 162 12.23 1.37 8.08
CA MET A 162 11.18 1.23 9.08
C MET A 162 10.08 2.28 8.88
N PHE A 163 10.46 3.54 8.71
CA PHE A 163 9.54 4.64 8.45
C PHE A 163 8.75 4.43 7.14
N ARG A 164 9.40 3.96 6.07
CA ARG A 164 8.74 3.61 4.80
C ARG A 164 7.67 2.52 5.01
N LEU A 165 7.97 1.49 5.79
CA LEU A 165 7.01 0.40 6.06
C LEU A 165 5.80 0.89 6.86
N GLN A 166 6.01 1.76 7.86
CA GLN A 166 4.92 2.40 8.60
C GLN A 166 4.03 3.25 7.69
N VAL A 167 4.61 4.06 6.81
CA VAL A 167 3.86 4.83 5.80
C VAL A 167 3.07 3.90 4.89
N ASN A 168 3.67 2.82 4.41
CA ASN A 168 2.99 1.83 3.57
C ASN A 168 1.80 1.20 4.27
N GLU A 169 1.92 0.87 5.56
CA GLU A 169 0.84 0.31 6.36
C GLU A 169 -0.32 1.31 6.53
N MET A 170 -0.02 2.59 6.82
CA MET A 170 -1.03 3.64 6.90
C MET A 170 -1.83 3.76 5.60
N VAL A 171 -1.13 3.74 4.46
CA VAL A 171 -1.77 3.75 3.14
C VAL A 171 -2.66 2.51 2.94
N GLU A 172 -2.20 1.32 3.27
CA GLU A 172 -2.99 0.09 3.13
C GLU A 172 -4.27 0.07 3.99
N LYS A 173 -4.23 0.72 5.16
CA LYS A 173 -5.39 0.87 6.05
C LYS A 173 -6.37 1.92 5.55
N ALA A 174 -5.88 3.04 5.01
CA ALA A 174 -6.70 4.15 4.53
C ALA A 174 -7.37 3.85 3.18
N VAL A 175 -6.71 3.11 2.29
CA VAL A 175 -7.21 2.84 0.94
C VAL A 175 -8.39 1.86 0.95
N PRO A 176 -9.55 2.22 0.36
CA PRO A 176 -10.69 1.32 0.30
C PRO A 176 -10.39 0.01 -0.44
N LYS A 177 -11.00 -1.09 0.02
CA LYS A 177 -10.84 -2.43 -0.56
C LYS A 177 -12.02 -2.78 -1.47
N ARG A 178 -11.73 -3.23 -2.69
CA ARG A 178 -12.70 -3.82 -3.63
C ARG A 178 -12.87 -5.32 -3.36
N LYS A 179 -13.97 -5.90 -3.87
CA LYS A 179 -14.25 -7.35 -3.79
C LYS A 179 -13.01 -8.18 -4.15
N GLY A 180 -12.63 -9.09 -3.25
CA GLY A 180 -11.42 -9.90 -3.37
C GLY A 180 -10.13 -9.19 -2.94
N GLY A 181 -10.22 -8.29 -1.95
CA GLY A 181 -9.09 -7.70 -1.23
C GLY A 181 -8.22 -6.71 -2.03
N ARG A 182 -8.66 -6.28 -3.22
CA ARG A 182 -7.87 -5.35 -4.05
C ARG A 182 -7.98 -3.93 -3.52
N LEU A 183 -6.87 -3.32 -3.15
CA LEU A 183 -6.81 -1.90 -2.82
C LEU A 183 -7.15 -1.06 -4.06
N VAL A 184 -8.05 -0.10 -3.92
CA VAL A 184 -8.37 0.86 -4.99
C VAL A 184 -7.11 1.63 -5.37
N GLY A 185 -6.86 1.84 -6.67
CA GLY A 185 -5.68 2.57 -7.12
C GLY A 185 -4.38 1.75 -7.18
N PHE A 186 -4.34 0.52 -6.63
CA PHE A 186 -3.13 -0.31 -6.65
C PHE A 186 -3.23 -1.53 -7.56
N ALA A 187 -2.08 -1.95 -8.09
CA ALA A 187 -1.93 -3.23 -8.75
C ALA A 187 -1.98 -4.39 -7.73
N ARG A 188 -2.42 -5.58 -8.20
CA ARG A 188 -2.11 -6.82 -7.47
C ARG A 188 -0.65 -7.14 -7.72
N ARG A 189 0.24 -6.73 -6.83
CA ARG A 189 1.51 -7.46 -6.70
C ARG A 189 1.17 -8.77 -5.96
N ALA A 190 1.56 -9.92 -6.51
CA ALA A 190 1.96 -11.01 -5.63
C ALA A 190 3.06 -10.40 -4.77
N SER A 191 2.89 -10.38 -3.45
CA SER A 191 3.79 -9.80 -2.47
C SER A 191 5.27 -10.02 -2.85
N SER A 192 5.84 -9.17 -3.70
CA SER A 192 7.24 -9.25 -4.13
C SER A 192 8.12 -8.38 -3.25
N TYR A 193 7.48 -7.50 -2.48
CA TYR A 193 7.94 -7.21 -1.14
C TYR A 193 7.37 -8.31 -0.25
N PRO A 194 8.16 -8.99 0.59
CA PRO A 194 7.57 -9.79 1.65
C PRO A 194 6.57 -8.89 2.36
N ALA A 195 5.30 -9.31 2.38
CA ALA A 195 4.35 -8.76 3.31
C ALA A 195 5.02 -8.99 4.66
N SER A 196 5.55 -7.93 5.26
CA SER A 196 6.01 -7.95 6.65
C SER A 196 4.79 -8.06 7.60
N SER A 197 3.78 -8.84 7.20
CA SER A 197 2.57 -9.22 7.90
C SER A 197 2.47 -10.76 8.06
N LEU A 198 3.54 -11.48 7.72
CA LEU A 198 3.87 -12.75 8.37
C LEU A 198 5.38 -12.74 8.70
N GLN A 199 5.82 -11.79 9.53
CA GLN A 199 6.57 -12.28 10.68
C GLN A 199 5.54 -13.02 11.55
N VAL A 200 5.17 -14.23 11.13
CA VAL A 200 5.10 -15.27 12.15
C VAL A 200 6.48 -15.19 12.75
N VAL A 201 6.52 -14.65 13.96
CA VAL A 201 7.67 -14.58 14.84
C VAL A 201 8.15 -16.02 15.00
N TYR A 202 8.89 -16.52 14.02
CA TYR A 202 9.86 -17.58 14.19
C TYR A 202 11.15 -16.84 14.54
N THR A 203 11.11 -16.08 15.64
CA THR A 203 12.34 -15.81 16.37
C THR A 203 12.74 -17.18 16.89
N ASP A 204 13.74 -17.77 16.24
CA ASP A 204 14.45 -18.92 16.76
C ASP A 204 14.67 -18.67 18.27
N PRO A 205 14.16 -19.55 19.17
CA PRO A 205 14.26 -19.33 20.61
C PRO A 205 15.70 -19.05 21.06
N MET A 206 16.69 -19.56 20.33
CA MET A 206 18.10 -19.29 20.58
C MET A 206 18.50 -17.81 20.34
N ILE A 207 17.84 -17.13 19.39
CA ILE A 207 18.07 -15.70 19.12
C ILE A 207 17.45 -14.84 20.22
N LEU A 208 16.28 -15.24 20.73
CA LEU A 208 15.59 -14.50 21.79
C LEU A 208 16.38 -14.59 23.12
N GLU A 209 16.89 -15.78 23.44
CA GLU A 209 17.75 -16.01 24.61
C GLU A 209 19.05 -15.21 24.53
N GLN A 210 19.69 -15.17 23.35
CA GLN A 210 20.89 -14.35 23.15
C GLN A 210 20.61 -12.85 23.28
N LEU A 211 19.41 -12.38 22.92
CA LEU A 211 19.05 -10.98 23.06
C LEU A 211 18.87 -10.61 24.54
N GLN A 212 18.14 -11.44 25.28
CA GLN A 212 17.94 -11.26 26.73
C GLN A 212 19.27 -11.26 27.49
N ASN A 213 20.18 -12.17 27.16
CA ASN A 213 21.52 -12.21 27.79
C ASN A 213 22.34 -10.95 27.48
N LYS A 214 22.23 -10.42 26.24
CA LYS A 214 22.89 -9.15 25.88
C LYS A 214 22.27 -7.97 26.63
N ASP A 215 20.95 -7.93 26.79
CA ASP A 215 20.26 -6.87 27.53
C ASP A 215 20.63 -6.90 29.01
N GLU A 216 20.70 -8.08 29.64
CA GLU A 216 21.19 -8.23 31.01
C GLU A 216 22.64 -7.75 31.17
N ARG A 217 23.51 -8.09 30.20
CA ARG A 217 24.89 -7.61 30.22
C ARG A 217 24.99 -6.10 30.07
N ILE A 218 24.12 -5.47 29.26
CA ILE A 218 24.07 -4.02 29.12
C ILE A 218 23.74 -3.37 30.46
N VAL A 219 22.72 -3.86 31.18
CA VAL A 219 22.35 -3.34 32.50
C VAL A 219 23.52 -3.43 33.48
N THR A 220 24.22 -4.56 33.52
CA THR A 220 25.38 -4.71 34.41
C THR A 220 26.52 -3.74 34.07
N LEU A 221 26.76 -3.48 32.78
CA LEU A 221 27.78 -2.53 32.34
C LEU A 221 27.38 -1.09 32.65
N GLU A 222 26.10 -0.75 32.52
CA GLU A 222 25.56 0.57 32.89
C GLU A 222 25.71 0.83 34.40
N GLU A 223 25.42 -0.16 35.25
CA GLU A 223 25.62 -0.07 36.70
C GLU A 223 27.11 0.09 37.08
N GLN A 224 28.00 -0.65 36.41
CA GLN A 224 29.45 -0.50 36.60
C GLN A 224 29.93 0.90 36.20
N ASN A 225 29.46 1.41 35.06
CA ASN A 225 29.79 2.76 34.62
C ASN A 225 29.27 3.83 35.59
N ALA A 226 28.05 3.69 36.10
CA ALA A 226 27.51 4.58 37.13
C ALA A 226 28.37 4.57 38.41
N THR A 227 28.84 3.39 38.81
CA THR A 227 29.72 3.22 39.98
C THR A 227 31.08 3.90 39.77
N ILE A 228 31.69 3.72 38.58
CA ILE A 228 32.96 4.36 38.22
C ILE A 228 32.83 5.88 38.24
N LEU A 229 31.73 6.41 37.68
CA LEU A 229 31.46 7.86 37.69
C LEU A 229 31.32 8.40 39.11
N ALA A 230 30.60 7.71 39.99
CA ALA A 230 30.45 8.10 41.39
C ALA A 230 31.80 8.08 42.15
N GLN A 231 32.65 7.08 41.90
CA GLN A 231 33.99 7.02 42.48
C GLN A 231 34.87 8.18 41.98
N LEU A 232 34.81 8.50 40.69
CA LEU A 232 35.54 9.65 40.12
C LEU A 232 35.08 10.98 40.73
N GLU A 233 33.78 11.17 40.94
CA GLU A 233 33.27 12.37 41.62
C GLU A 233 33.73 12.47 43.07
N SER A 234 33.68 11.36 43.81
CA SER A 234 34.19 11.30 45.17
C SER A 234 35.68 11.66 45.23
N GLN A 235 36.49 11.11 44.32
CA GLN A 235 37.93 11.40 44.24
C GLN A 235 38.21 12.85 43.86
N LYS A 236 37.44 13.44 42.96
CA LYS A 236 37.56 14.88 42.63
C LYS A 236 37.29 15.75 43.85
N LYS A 237 36.27 15.41 44.65
CA LYS A 237 35.96 16.14 45.88
C LYS A 237 37.08 16.04 46.90
N THR A 238 37.62 14.84 47.14
CA THR A 238 38.76 14.68 48.08
C THR A 238 39.98 15.46 47.61
N ASN A 239 40.27 15.47 46.31
CA ASN A 239 41.38 16.24 45.76
C ASN A 239 41.18 17.74 45.96
N ALA A 240 39.95 18.25 45.79
CA ALA A 240 39.64 19.66 46.04
C ALA A 240 39.81 20.04 47.53
N GLU A 241 39.37 19.18 48.46
CA GLU A 241 39.55 19.40 49.91
C GLU A 241 41.03 19.41 50.33
N ILE A 242 41.85 18.54 49.72
CA ILE A 242 43.30 18.53 49.95
C ILE A 242 43.93 19.85 49.46
N LEU A 243 43.57 20.30 48.27
CA LEU A 243 44.05 21.56 47.72
C LEU A 243 43.67 22.76 48.61
N GLU A 244 42.43 22.81 49.11
CA GLU A 244 41.99 23.87 50.03
C GLU A 244 42.78 23.87 51.35
N LYS A 245 43.06 22.68 51.91
CA LYS A 245 43.88 22.57 53.12
C LYS A 245 45.32 23.02 52.90
N LEU A 246 45.91 22.69 51.75
CA LEU A 246 47.25 23.16 51.39
C LEU A 246 47.29 24.69 51.26
N ASP A 247 46.29 25.29 50.64
CA ASP A 247 46.19 26.74 50.49
C ASP A 247 46.06 27.46 51.83
N ARG A 248 45.24 26.93 52.76
CA ARG A 248 45.12 27.44 54.14
C ARG A 248 46.44 27.37 54.93
N LEU A 249 47.21 26.29 54.76
CA LEU A 249 48.51 26.15 55.44
C LEU A 249 49.52 27.18 54.93
N LEU A 250 49.57 27.38 53.60
CA LEU A 250 50.49 28.34 52.97
C LEU A 250 50.14 29.80 53.31
N THR A 251 48.85 30.11 53.49
CA THR A 251 48.38 31.46 53.85
C THR A 251 48.48 31.77 55.35
N SER A 252 48.48 30.75 56.23
CA SER A 252 48.64 30.92 57.69
C SER A 252 50.09 31.07 58.17
N GLY A 253 51.06 30.87 57.28
CA GLY A 253 52.50 30.92 57.57
C GLY A 253 53.23 32.19 57.08
N SER A 254 52.50 33.18 56.56
CA SER A 254 53.00 34.55 56.25
C SER A 254 52.39 35.56 57.23
#